data_AF-A0A7G6RHX4-F1
#
_entry.id   AF-A0A7G6RHX4-F1
#
_cell.length_a   1.000
_cell.length_b   1.000
_cell.length_c   1.000
_cell.angle_alpha   90.00
_cell.angle_beta   90.00
_cell.angle_gamma   90.00
#
_symmetry.space_group_name_H-M   'P 1'
#
loop_
_entity.id
_entity.type
_entity.pdbx_description
1 polymer ?
#
loop_
_entity_poly.entity_id
_entity_poly.type
_entity_poly.pdbx_seq_one_letter_code
_entity_poly.pdbx_strand_id
1 'polypeptide(L)'
;MTAGELNMIYGAVIFPGAHVSVPAAWMPVIHAALASFRDLPSSVRSFVIITGIHESNGHLLVEVASVPGAMPEDGMARIREIVETAREAAHRGAH
;
A
#
# COMPACT_ATOMS: atom_id res chain seq x y z
N MET A 1 -13.52 -4.58 5.18
CA MET A 1 -13.49 -3.32 4.40
C MET A 1 -13.01 -3.66 3.00
N THR A 2 -13.65 -3.10 1.97
CA THR A 2 -13.38 -3.38 0.56
C THR A 2 -12.39 -2.36 -0.03
N ALA A 3 -11.82 -2.67 -1.21
CA ALA A 3 -11.00 -1.70 -1.94
C ALA A 3 -11.76 -0.44 -2.36
N GLY A 4 -13.07 -0.56 -2.65
CA GLY A 4 -13.92 0.60 -2.96
C GLY A 4 -14.01 1.57 -1.78
N GLU A 5 -14.20 1.06 -0.57
CA GLU A 5 -14.21 1.87 0.65
C GLU A 5 -12.85 2.55 0.91
N LEU A 6 -11.75 1.82 0.70
CA LEU A 6 -10.40 2.39 0.79
C LEU A 6 -10.13 3.44 -0.28
N ASN A 7 -10.61 3.22 -1.51
CA ASN A 7 -10.45 4.17 -2.62
C ASN A 7 -11.21 5.47 -2.38
N MET A 8 -12.35 5.45 -1.69
CA MET A 8 -13.04 6.69 -1.29
C MET A 8 -12.21 7.56 -0.33
N ILE A 9 -11.35 6.94 0.49
CA ILE A 9 -10.52 7.63 1.49
C ILE A 9 -9.15 8.01 0.90
N TYR A 10 -8.54 7.10 0.13
CA TYR A 10 -7.20 7.23 -0.44
C TYR A 10 -7.23 7.20 -1.96
N GLY A 11 -8.21 7.90 -2.54
CA GLY A 11 -8.36 8.02 -3.99
C GLY A 11 -7.03 8.41 -4.66
N ALA A 12 -6.82 7.92 -5.88
CA ALA A 12 -5.57 8.03 -6.65
C ALA A 12 -4.38 7.19 -6.18
N VAL A 13 -4.49 6.40 -5.10
CA VAL A 13 -3.40 5.52 -4.61
C VAL A 13 -3.69 4.03 -4.77
N ILE A 14 -4.95 3.62 -4.63
CA ILE A 14 -5.37 2.22 -4.75
C ILE A 14 -6.34 2.05 -5.92
N PHE A 15 -6.13 1.01 -6.72
CA PHE A 15 -7.04 0.64 -7.81
C PHE A 15 -8.42 0.27 -7.23
N PRO A 16 -9.53 0.82 -7.75
CA PRO A 16 -10.87 0.53 -7.22
C PRO A 16 -11.23 -0.96 -7.19
N GLY A 17 -10.72 -1.75 -8.15
CA GLY A 17 -10.91 -3.19 -8.23
C GLY A 17 -9.83 -4.01 -7.52
N ALA A 18 -8.99 -3.40 -6.68
CA ALA A 18 -7.97 -4.13 -5.94
C ALA A 18 -8.61 -5.19 -5.04
N HIS A 19 -8.00 -6.37 -4.96
CA HIS A 19 -8.43 -7.37 -3.99
C HIS A 19 -7.84 -7.04 -2.61
N VAL A 20 -8.70 -6.84 -1.61
CA VAL A 20 -8.30 -6.55 -0.22
C VAL A 20 -8.81 -7.64 0.71
N SER A 21 -7.90 -8.46 1.22
CA SER A 21 -8.21 -9.60 2.09
C SER A 21 -7.15 -9.77 3.17
N VAL A 22 -7.31 -9.05 4.27
CA VAL A 22 -6.43 -9.11 5.45
C VAL A 22 -7.27 -9.25 6.73
N PRO A 23 -6.69 -9.74 7.84
CA PRO A 23 -7.34 -9.73 9.14
C PRO A 23 -7.78 -8.31 9.54
N ALA A 24 -8.94 -8.18 10.18
CA ALA A 24 -9.47 -6.89 10.62
C ALA A 24 -8.49 -6.13 11.55
N ALA A 25 -7.71 -6.86 12.35
CA ALA A 25 -6.66 -6.31 13.22
C ALA A 25 -5.56 -5.57 12.46
N TRP A 26 -5.35 -5.87 11.17
CA TRP A 26 -4.33 -5.22 10.35
C TRP A 26 -4.84 -3.96 9.65
N MET A 27 -6.14 -3.66 9.71
CA MET A 27 -6.70 -2.47 9.07
C MET A 27 -6.01 -1.15 9.46
N PRO A 28 -5.65 -0.89 10.73
CA PRO A 28 -4.90 0.32 11.09
C PRO A 28 -3.56 0.43 10.36
N VAL A 29 -2.85 -0.68 10.16
CA VAL A 29 -1.59 -0.74 9.40
C VAL A 29 -1.84 -0.45 7.93
N ILE A 30 -2.91 -1.00 7.34
CA ILE A 30 -3.29 -0.71 5.95
C ILE A 30 -3.61 0.78 5.76
N HIS A 31 -4.35 1.39 6.68
CA HIS A 31 -4.63 2.83 6.65
C HIS A 31 -3.36 3.67 6.73
N ALA A 32 -2.42 3.30 7.60
CA ALA A 32 -1.14 4.00 7.71
C ALA A 32 -0.32 3.89 6.42
N ALA A 33 -0.23 2.69 5.83
CA ALA A 33 0.48 2.49 4.57
C ALA A 33 -0.12 3.32 3.43
N LEU A 34 -1.45 3.30 3.27
CA LEU A 34 -2.14 4.08 2.24
C LEU A 34 -2.01 5.59 2.45
N ALA A 35 -1.98 6.05 3.70
CA ALA A 35 -1.67 7.44 4.02
C ALA A 35 -0.24 7.81 3.58
N SER A 36 0.76 6.96 3.87
CA SER A 36 2.14 7.20 3.42
C SER A 36 2.26 7.25 1.89
N PHE A 37 1.55 6.37 1.17
CA PHE A 37 1.50 6.43 -0.29
C PHE A 37 0.82 7.71 -0.80
N ARG A 38 -0.27 8.16 -0.15
CA ARG A 38 -0.92 9.44 -0.46
C ARG A 38 0.04 10.60 -0.23
N ASP A 39 0.90 10.53 0.78
CA ASP A 39 1.80 11.62 1.16
C ASP A 39 3.13 11.60 0.39
N LEU A 40 3.35 10.62 -0.49
CA LEU A 40 4.47 10.62 -1.44
C LEU A 40 4.48 11.89 -2.30
N PRO A 41 5.68 12.39 -2.69
CA PRO A 41 5.79 13.45 -3.68
C PRO A 41 5.01 13.10 -4.95
N SER A 42 4.38 14.09 -5.59
CA SER A 42 3.60 13.88 -6.82
C SER A 42 4.41 13.24 -7.94
N SER A 43 5.72 13.51 -8.01
CA SER A 43 6.67 12.90 -8.95
C SER A 43 6.86 11.39 -8.78
N VAL A 44 6.43 10.82 -7.64
CA VAL A 44 6.42 9.37 -7.40
C VAL A 44 4.98 8.86 -7.39
N ARG A 45 4.10 9.53 -6.62
CA ARG A 45 2.69 9.14 -6.42
C ARG A 45 1.90 9.01 -7.73
N SER A 46 2.21 9.82 -8.73
CA SER A 46 1.50 9.78 -10.03
C SER A 46 1.84 8.55 -10.88
N PHE A 47 2.91 7.82 -10.53
CA PHE A 47 3.44 6.70 -11.32
C PHE A 47 3.37 5.37 -10.57
N VAL A 48 2.56 5.29 -9.51
CA VAL A 48 2.38 4.10 -8.69
C VAL A 48 0.92 3.90 -8.33
N ILE A 49 0.46 2.66 -8.30
CA ILE A 49 -0.87 2.30 -7.82
C ILE A 49 -0.85 0.95 -7.13
N ILE A 50 -1.57 0.84 -6.02
CA ILE A 50 -1.76 -0.44 -5.32
C ILE A 50 -2.83 -1.23 -6.05
N THR A 51 -2.52 -2.48 -6.39
CA THR A 51 -3.41 -3.39 -7.13
C THR A 51 -4.00 -4.49 -6.25
N GLY A 52 -3.44 -4.70 -5.05
CA GLY A 52 -3.90 -5.74 -4.14
C GLY A 52 -3.26 -5.60 -2.75
N ILE A 53 -3.99 -6.01 -1.72
CA ILE A 53 -3.52 -6.06 -0.34
C ILE A 53 -4.09 -7.33 0.29
N HIS A 54 -3.26 -8.32 0.58
CA HIS A 54 -3.76 -9.57 1.13
C HIS A 54 -2.79 -10.19 2.12
N GLU A 55 -3.34 -11.01 3.00
CA GLU A 55 -2.58 -11.88 3.88
C GLU A 55 -2.27 -13.19 3.15
N SER A 56 -1.03 -13.67 3.31
CA SER A 56 -0.61 -14.99 2.85
C SER A 56 0.40 -15.57 3.84
N ASN A 57 0.07 -16.72 4.43
CA ASN A 57 0.90 -17.46 5.39
C ASN A 57 1.35 -16.62 6.60
N GLY A 58 0.48 -15.76 7.14
CA GLY A 58 0.76 -14.86 8.24
C GLY A 58 1.54 -13.60 7.84
N HIS A 59 1.75 -13.36 6.56
CA HIS A 59 2.50 -12.21 6.05
C HIS A 59 1.62 -11.26 5.24
N LEU A 60 1.86 -9.96 5.41
CA LEU A 60 1.24 -8.93 4.59
C LEU A 60 1.89 -8.86 3.20
N LEU A 61 1.08 -9.02 2.16
CA LEU A 61 1.45 -8.81 0.77
C LEU A 61 0.74 -7.55 0.25
N VAL A 62 1.54 -6.61 -0.25
CA VAL A 62 1.05 -5.40 -0.93
C VAL A 62 1.54 -5.47 -2.37
N GLU A 63 0.59 -5.54 -3.30
CA GLU A 63 0.88 -5.57 -4.73
C GLU A 63 0.86 -4.15 -5.29
N VAL A 64 1.89 -3.82 -6.04
CA VAL A 64 2.10 -2.48 -6.57
C VAL A 64 2.42 -2.56 -8.06
N ALA A 65 1.63 -1.86 -8.86
CA ALA A 65 1.96 -1.55 -10.24
C ALA A 65 2.61 -0.17 -10.29
N SER A 66 3.65 -0.01 -11.12
CA SER A 66 4.39 1.25 -11.19
C SER A 66 5.04 1.47 -12.55
N VAL A 67 5.44 2.72 -12.82
CA VAL A 67 6.20 3.13 -14.03
C VAL A 67 7.56 3.70 -13.60
N PRO A 68 8.57 2.85 -13.29
CA PRO A 68 9.82 3.30 -12.67
C PRO A 68 10.59 4.32 -13.52
N GLY A 69 10.57 4.18 -14.84
CA GLY A 69 11.28 5.10 -15.75
C GLY A 69 10.71 6.52 -15.79
N ALA A 70 9.56 6.77 -15.17
CA ALA A 70 8.96 8.10 -15.04
C ALA A 70 9.17 8.72 -13.64
N MET A 71 9.79 7.98 -12.71
CA MET A 71 10.05 8.45 -11.36
C MET A 71 11.47 9.01 -11.19
N PRO A 72 11.70 9.85 -10.16
CA PRO A 72 13.04 10.11 -9.64
C PRO A 72 13.77 8.82 -9.22
N GLU A 73 15.10 8.87 -9.17
CA GLU A 73 15.97 7.72 -8.85
C GLU A 73 15.61 7.03 -7.53
N ASP A 74 15.13 7.79 -6.54
CA ASP A 74 14.74 7.29 -5.22
C ASP A 74 13.26 6.85 -5.11
N GLY A 75 12.47 6.99 -6.19
CA GLY A 75 11.02 6.72 -6.16
C GLY A 75 10.68 5.28 -5.76
N MET A 76 11.37 4.30 -6.36
CA MET A 76 11.18 2.89 -6.02
C MET A 76 11.67 2.54 -4.60
N ALA A 77 12.69 3.24 -4.10
CA ALA A 77 13.18 3.04 -2.74
C ALA A 77 12.14 3.47 -1.71
N ARG A 78 11.51 4.64 -1.91
CA ARG A 78 10.42 5.14 -1.06
C ARG A 78 9.21 4.21 -1.05
N ILE A 79 8.81 3.68 -2.21
CA ILE A 79 7.71 2.70 -2.31
C ILE A 79 8.04 1.45 -1.48
N ARG A 80 9.27 0.93 -1.61
CA ARG A 80 9.72 -0.24 -0.86
C ARG A 80 9.71 -0.01 0.65
N GLU A 81 10.20 1.16 1.09
CA GLU A 81 10.23 1.53 2.50
C GLU A 81 8.83 1.52 3.13
N ILE A 82 7.82 2.05 2.43
CA ILE A 82 6.43 2.04 2.91
C ILE A 82 5.90 0.60 3.05
N VAL A 83 6.15 -0.25 2.05
CA VAL A 83 5.71 -1.65 2.05
C VAL A 83 6.38 -2.45 3.17
N GLU A 84 7.70 -2.30 3.35
CA GLU A 84 8.43 -3.00 4.41
C GLU A 84 7.99 -2.52 5.80
N THR A 85 7.80 -1.21 5.99
CA THR A 85 7.27 -0.66 7.26
C THR A 85 5.89 -1.25 7.59
N ALA A 86 5.01 -1.37 6.60
CA ALA A 86 3.69 -1.97 6.78
C ALA A 86 3.79 -3.47 7.12
N ARG A 87 4.67 -4.21 6.46
CA ARG A 87 4.92 -5.63 6.73
C ARG A 87 5.40 -5.87 8.14
N GLU A 88 6.40 -5.11 8.58
CA GLU A 88 6.92 -5.22 9.94
C GLU A 88 5.87 -4.85 11.00
N ALA A 89 5.06 -3.81 10.74
CA ALA A 89 4.00 -3.42 11.66
C ALA A 89 2.91 -4.50 11.77
N ALA A 90 2.50 -5.10 10.64
CA ALA A 90 1.56 -6.22 10.63
C ALA A 90 2.10 -7.44 11.37
N HIS A 91 3.39 -7.74 11.22
CA HIS A 91 4.05 -8.83 11.94
C HIS A 91 4.08 -8.58 13.45
N ARG A 92 4.43 -7.37 13.89
CA ARG A 92 4.43 -7.01 15.32
C ARG A 92 3.05 -7.05 15.96
N GLY A 93 1.99 -6.69 15.21
CA GLY A 93 0.61 -6.71 15.70
C GLY A 93 -0.06 -8.09 15.68
N ALA A 94 0.58 -9.11 15.11
CA ALA A 94 0.10 -10.50 15.09
C ALA A 94 0.54 -11.32 16.31
N HIS A 95 1.43 -10.77 17.14
CA HIS A 95 1.90 -11.33 18.41
C HIS A 95 1.23 -10.62 19.60
#